data_AF-F7R1E5-F1
#
_entry.id   AF-F7R1E5-F1
#
_cell.length_a   1.000
_cell.length_b   1.000
_cell.length_c   1.000
_cell.angle_alpha   90.00
_cell.angle_beta   90.00
_cell.angle_gamma   90.00
#
_symmetry.space_group_name_H-M   'P 1'
#
loop_
_entity.id
_entity.type
_entity.pdbx_description
1 polymer ?
#
loop_
_entity_poly.entity_id
_entity_poly.type
_entity_poly.pdbx_seq_one_letter_code
_entity_poly.pdbx_strand_id
1 'polypeptide(L)'
;MKAYRCKDGSVNLFRPDQNAARMQRSCQRLLMPEVPTEMFVDALKQVVRANQAYIPPYGTGGTLYLRPYMIGVGENIGVHPATEYIFSVFAMPVGNYFKGGLTPTNFLAADYDRAAHKGTGQSKVGGNYAASLLPGDIAHKRGFSDCIYLDPIEHKKIEEVGSANFFGITRDGKFVTPKSPSILPSVTKYSLLYLAEHNLGMETEETDVYIDQLDHLAEAGACGTAAVISPIGGFQVGDEFHVFYSETEVGPVTKKLYDELTGIQFGDRPAPEGWIVKVPLD
;
A
#
# COMPACT_ATOMS: atom_id res chain seq x y z
N MET A 1 3.58 -8.47 -0.77
CA MET A 1 2.80 -8.62 -2.03
C MET A 1 1.85 -9.78 -1.87
N LYS A 2 1.11 -10.16 -2.90
CA LYS A 2 0.09 -11.22 -2.81
C LYS A 2 0.17 -12.13 -4.04
N ALA A 3 -0.19 -13.40 -3.83
CA ALA A 3 -0.51 -14.36 -4.86
C ALA A 3 -2.02 -14.60 -4.89
N TYR A 4 -2.59 -14.68 -6.10
CA TYR A 4 -4.03 -14.73 -6.34
C TYR A 4 -4.38 -15.99 -7.12
N ARG A 5 -5.34 -16.78 -6.64
CA ARG A 5 -5.90 -17.89 -7.42
C ARG A 5 -6.82 -17.34 -8.50
N CYS A 6 -6.55 -17.68 -9.75
CA CYS A 6 -7.38 -17.32 -10.90
C CYS A 6 -8.49 -18.35 -11.12
N LYS A 7 -9.51 -17.95 -11.88
CA LYS A 7 -10.65 -18.82 -12.24
C LYS A 7 -10.24 -20.06 -13.05
N ASP A 8 -9.20 -19.94 -13.87
CA ASP A 8 -8.62 -21.02 -14.67
C ASP A 8 -7.72 -21.98 -13.86
N GLY A 9 -7.61 -21.77 -12.55
CA GLY A 9 -6.76 -22.56 -11.66
C GLY A 9 -5.31 -22.08 -11.60
N SER A 10 -4.87 -21.16 -12.46
CA SER A 10 -3.53 -20.58 -12.39
C SER A 10 -3.34 -19.67 -11.18
N VAL A 11 -2.10 -19.25 -10.91
CA VAL A 11 -1.78 -18.32 -9.81
C VAL A 11 -1.00 -17.12 -10.34
N ASN A 12 -1.50 -15.92 -10.03
CA ASN A 12 -0.88 -14.66 -10.37
C ASN A 12 -0.04 -14.12 -9.21
N LEU A 13 1.18 -13.66 -9.49
CA LEU A 13 1.92 -12.70 -8.67
C LEU A 13 1.80 -11.32 -9.29
N PHE A 14 1.36 -10.35 -8.50
CA PHE A 14 1.16 -8.97 -8.97
C PHE A 14 2.41 -8.11 -8.77
N ARG A 15 3.01 -7.66 -9.87
CA ARG A 15 4.15 -6.73 -9.95
C ARG A 15 5.31 -7.05 -8.99
N PRO A 16 5.80 -8.31 -8.91
CA PRO A 16 6.84 -8.68 -7.95
C PRO A 16 8.17 -7.98 -8.24
N ASP A 17 8.43 -7.60 -9.49
CA ASP A 17 9.56 -6.77 -9.94
C ASP A 17 9.59 -5.40 -9.23
N GLN A 18 8.43 -4.75 -9.10
CA GLN A 18 8.32 -3.46 -8.42
C GLN A 18 8.58 -3.58 -6.92
N ASN A 19 8.23 -4.72 -6.32
CA ASN A 19 8.57 -4.98 -4.93
C ASN A 19 10.05 -5.28 -4.73
N ALA A 20 10.70 -6.00 -5.66
CA ALA A 20 12.14 -6.22 -5.65
C ALA A 20 12.89 -4.88 -5.73
N ALA A 21 12.53 -4.03 -6.70
CA ALA A 21 13.13 -2.71 -6.88
C ALA A 21 12.97 -1.81 -5.64
N ARG A 22 11.80 -1.86 -4.99
CA ARG A 22 11.59 -1.12 -3.73
C ARG A 22 12.38 -1.69 -2.57
N MET A 23 12.57 -3.00 -2.51
CA MET A 23 13.42 -3.64 -1.49
C MET A 23 14.89 -3.23 -1.69
N GLN A 24 15.39 -3.25 -2.93
CA GLN A 24 16.75 -2.79 -3.26
C GLN A 24 16.99 -1.35 -2.78
N ARG A 25 16.08 -0.41 -3.07
CA ARG A 25 16.15 0.97 -2.54
C ARG A 25 16.13 1.04 -1.02
N SER A 26 15.37 0.15 -0.36
CA SER A 26 15.33 0.09 1.10
C SER A 26 16.63 -0.46 1.70
N CYS A 27 17.22 -1.48 1.05
CA CYS A 27 18.53 -2.03 1.41
C CYS A 27 19.63 -0.95 1.26
N GLN A 28 19.67 -0.24 0.14
CA GLN A 28 20.60 0.87 -0.09
C GLN A 28 20.54 1.92 1.02
N ARG A 29 19.33 2.34 1.43
CA ARG A 29 19.13 3.34 2.49
C ARG A 29 19.71 2.91 3.84
N LEU A 30 19.72 1.61 4.12
CA LEU A 30 20.19 1.01 5.36
C LEU A 30 21.56 0.32 5.24
N LEU A 31 22.27 0.50 4.12
CA LEU A 31 23.57 -0.12 3.85
C LEU A 31 23.54 -1.66 3.93
N MET A 32 22.43 -2.26 3.49
CA MET A 32 22.25 -3.71 3.40
C MET A 32 22.54 -4.18 1.97
N PRO A 33 22.96 -5.45 1.77
CA PRO A 33 23.11 -6.00 0.43
C PRO A 33 21.77 -6.04 -0.30
N GLU A 34 21.83 -5.83 -1.62
CA GLU A 34 20.67 -5.89 -2.48
C GLU A 34 20.35 -7.34 -2.88
N VAL A 35 19.06 -7.67 -2.93
CA VAL A 35 18.59 -8.94 -3.51
C VAL A 35 18.33 -8.72 -5.01
N PRO A 36 19.02 -9.44 -5.92
CA PRO A 36 18.74 -9.34 -7.34
C PRO A 36 17.27 -9.68 -7.65
N THR A 37 16.68 -8.96 -8.61
CA THR A 37 15.25 -9.12 -8.95
C THR A 37 14.88 -10.56 -9.30
N GLU A 38 15.74 -11.26 -10.05
CA GLU A 38 15.53 -12.66 -10.40
C GLU A 38 15.46 -13.56 -9.16
N MET A 39 16.45 -13.46 -8.26
CA MET A 39 16.48 -14.20 -7.00
C MET A 39 15.26 -13.91 -6.13
N PHE A 40 14.85 -12.64 -6.07
CA PHE A 40 13.66 -12.23 -5.32
C PHE A 40 12.39 -12.87 -5.87
N VAL A 41 12.17 -12.79 -7.19
CA VAL A 41 10.99 -13.35 -7.86
C VAL A 41 10.98 -14.87 -7.77
N ASP A 42 12.13 -15.52 -7.91
CA ASP A 42 12.23 -16.98 -7.77
C ASP A 42 11.90 -17.43 -6.35
N ALA A 43 12.44 -16.78 -5.32
CA ALA A 43 12.10 -17.07 -3.92
C ALA A 43 10.60 -16.96 -3.65
N LEU A 44 9.92 -15.94 -4.19
CA LEU A 44 8.45 -15.83 -4.09
C LEU A 44 7.75 -17.02 -4.75
N LYS A 45 8.15 -17.41 -5.96
CA LYS A 45 7.55 -18.54 -6.68
C LYS A 45 7.74 -19.84 -5.92
N GLN A 46 8.92 -20.07 -5.32
CA GLN A 46 9.20 -21.25 -4.50
C GLN A 46 8.28 -21.29 -3.27
N VAL A 47 8.14 -20.17 -2.54
CA VAL A 47 7.24 -20.11 -1.37
C VAL A 47 5.79 -20.35 -1.77
N VAL A 48 5.31 -19.76 -2.88
CA VAL A 48 3.94 -20.00 -3.37
C VAL A 48 3.74 -21.46 -3.74
N ARG A 49 4.69 -22.09 -4.46
CA ARG A 49 4.62 -23.50 -4.85
C ARG A 49 4.58 -24.44 -3.64
N ALA A 50 5.42 -24.20 -2.64
CA ALA A 50 5.46 -24.99 -1.42
C ALA A 50 4.19 -24.84 -0.55
N ASN A 51 3.42 -23.77 -0.75
CA ASN A 51 2.25 -23.44 0.08
C ASN A 51 0.95 -23.34 -0.74
N GLN A 52 0.85 -24.03 -1.87
CA GLN A 52 -0.31 -23.93 -2.78
C GLN A 52 -1.64 -24.24 -2.09
N ALA A 53 -1.65 -25.19 -1.14
CA ALA A 53 -2.84 -25.58 -0.37
C ALA A 53 -3.39 -24.43 0.49
N TYR A 54 -2.58 -23.43 0.82
CA TYR A 54 -2.99 -22.26 1.60
C TYR A 54 -3.41 -21.07 0.74
N ILE A 55 -3.34 -21.16 -0.60
CA ILE A 55 -3.84 -20.10 -1.47
C ILE A 55 -5.37 -20.16 -1.44
N PRO A 56 -6.05 -19.10 -0.96
CA PRO A 56 -7.51 -19.13 -0.91
C PRO A 56 -8.13 -19.34 -2.30
N PRO A 57 -9.25 -20.07 -2.39
CA PRO A 57 -9.91 -20.32 -3.66
C PRO A 57 -10.37 -19.02 -4.35
N TYR A 58 -10.41 -19.05 -5.69
CA TYR A 58 -11.00 -17.98 -6.48
C TYR A 58 -12.46 -17.72 -6.04
N GLY A 59 -12.89 -16.47 -6.09
CA GLY A 59 -14.24 -16.04 -5.69
C GLY A 59 -14.42 -15.78 -4.19
N THR A 60 -13.48 -16.18 -3.34
CA THR A 60 -13.54 -15.88 -1.88
C THR A 60 -13.09 -14.46 -1.53
N GLY A 61 -12.40 -13.77 -2.45
CA GLY A 61 -11.67 -12.52 -2.18
C GLY A 61 -10.37 -12.71 -1.38
N GLY A 62 -10.10 -13.92 -0.88
CA GLY A 62 -8.88 -14.25 -0.15
C GLY A 62 -7.66 -14.34 -1.07
N THR A 63 -6.48 -14.12 -0.49
CA THR A 63 -5.19 -14.17 -1.20
C THR A 63 -4.10 -14.79 -0.32
N LEU A 64 -3.02 -15.27 -0.92
CA LEU A 64 -1.82 -15.64 -0.17
C LEU A 64 -0.88 -14.44 -0.10
N TYR A 65 -0.76 -13.83 1.08
CA TYR A 65 0.15 -12.72 1.30
C TYR A 65 1.58 -13.23 1.46
N LEU A 66 2.53 -12.59 0.78
CA LEU A 66 3.95 -12.90 0.82
C LEU A 66 4.72 -11.76 1.50
N ARG A 67 5.55 -12.13 2.48
CA ARG A 67 6.41 -11.23 3.26
C ARG A 67 7.89 -11.56 3.05
N PRO A 68 8.51 -11.04 2.00
CA PRO A 68 9.96 -10.90 1.94
C PRO A 68 10.43 -9.89 2.99
N TYR A 69 11.55 -10.19 3.63
CA TYR A 69 12.24 -9.27 4.51
C TYR A 69 13.74 -9.57 4.54
N MET A 70 14.53 -8.58 4.95
CA MET A 70 15.95 -8.74 5.23
C MET A 70 16.28 -8.13 6.58
N ILE A 71 17.16 -8.80 7.33
CA ILE A 71 17.66 -8.33 8.63
C ILE A 71 19.18 -8.52 8.68
N GLY A 72 19.88 -7.55 9.28
CA GLY A 72 21.29 -7.69 9.64
C GLY A 72 21.42 -8.57 10.89
N VAL A 73 22.37 -9.50 10.86
CA VAL A 73 22.64 -10.47 11.93
C VAL A 73 24.16 -10.59 12.17
N GLY A 74 24.56 -11.50 13.06
CA GLY A 74 25.96 -11.67 13.47
C GLY A 74 26.30 -10.88 14.74
N GLU A 75 27.45 -11.20 15.33
CA GLU A 75 27.92 -10.54 16.54
C GLU A 75 28.31 -9.09 16.25
N ASN A 76 27.60 -8.14 16.85
CA ASN A 76 27.91 -6.73 16.74
C ASN A 76 27.37 -5.94 17.95
N ILE A 77 28.10 -4.92 18.37
CA ILE A 77 27.67 -3.95 19.40
C ILE A 77 27.74 -2.49 18.93
N GLY A 78 28.58 -2.20 17.93
CA GLY A 78 28.76 -0.84 17.41
C GLY A 78 27.64 -0.43 16.45
N VAL A 79 27.46 0.88 16.27
CA VAL A 79 26.51 1.41 15.28
C VAL A 79 27.20 1.48 13.91
N HIS A 80 27.20 0.35 13.21
CA HIS A 80 27.62 0.21 11.81
C HIS A 80 26.78 -0.88 11.13
N PRO A 81 26.80 -0.98 9.78
CA PRO A 81 26.10 -2.05 9.09
C PRO A 81 26.55 -3.43 9.58
N ALA A 82 25.63 -4.40 9.55
CA ALA A 82 25.97 -5.78 9.84
C ALA A 82 26.90 -6.36 8.77
N THR A 83 27.68 -7.37 9.13
CA THR A 83 28.53 -8.13 8.20
C THR A 83 27.80 -9.32 7.60
N GLU A 84 26.72 -9.77 8.23
CA GLU A 84 25.89 -10.90 7.81
C GLU A 84 24.42 -10.48 7.71
N TYR A 85 23.69 -11.09 6.79
CA TYR A 85 22.29 -10.77 6.53
C TYR A 85 21.48 -12.04 6.24
N ILE A 86 20.24 -12.05 6.72
CA ILE A 86 19.25 -13.07 6.37
C ILE A 86 18.22 -12.43 5.46
N PHE A 87 18.08 -12.96 4.24
CA PHE A 87 16.92 -12.76 3.39
C PHE A 87 15.96 -13.94 3.56
N SER A 88 14.69 -13.66 3.87
CA SER A 88 13.69 -14.69 4.03
C SER A 88 12.35 -14.25 3.48
N VAL A 89 11.55 -15.22 3.06
CA VAL A 89 10.19 -15.03 2.55
C VAL A 89 9.29 -16.03 3.27
N PHE A 90 8.24 -15.54 3.92
CA PHE A 90 7.16 -16.39 4.41
C PHE A 90 5.81 -15.98 3.78
N ALA A 91 4.82 -16.85 3.93
CA ALA A 91 3.47 -16.64 3.40
C ALA A 91 2.40 -16.78 4.49
N MET A 92 1.25 -16.13 4.28
CA MET A 92 0.08 -16.24 5.15
C MET A 92 -1.21 -16.03 4.32
N PRO A 93 -2.22 -16.91 4.45
CA PRO A 93 -3.53 -16.65 3.84
C PRO A 93 -4.18 -15.44 4.51
N VAL A 94 -4.71 -14.51 3.71
CA VAL A 94 -5.37 -13.30 4.19
C VAL A 94 -6.68 -13.05 3.44
N GLY A 95 -7.67 -12.51 4.16
CA GLY A 95 -8.90 -11.97 3.59
C GLY A 95 -8.85 -10.44 3.42
N ASN A 96 -10.03 -9.81 3.46
CA ASN A 96 -10.15 -8.36 3.45
C ASN A 96 -9.47 -7.74 4.69
N TYR A 97 -8.68 -6.69 4.47
CA TYR A 97 -7.91 -6.04 5.53
C TYR A 97 -8.78 -5.18 6.46
N PHE A 98 -9.72 -4.41 5.88
CA PHE A 98 -10.77 -3.72 6.63
C PHE A 98 -12.07 -4.52 6.57
N LYS A 99 -12.81 -4.52 7.69
CA LYS A 99 -14.14 -5.16 7.76
C LYS A 99 -15.07 -4.45 6.76
N GLY A 100 -15.82 -5.23 5.97
CA GLY A 100 -16.81 -4.69 5.02
C GLY A 100 -16.34 -4.49 3.57
N GLY A 101 -15.06 -4.73 3.27
CA GLY A 101 -14.56 -4.60 1.88
C GLY A 101 -14.42 -3.14 1.48
N LEU A 102 -15.35 -2.64 0.64
CA LEU A 102 -15.40 -1.23 0.22
C LEU A 102 -16.25 -0.34 1.14
N THR A 103 -16.62 -0.80 2.34
CA THR A 103 -17.24 0.08 3.33
C THR A 103 -16.25 1.20 3.70
N PRO A 104 -16.65 2.49 3.59
CA PRO A 104 -15.80 3.59 4.01
C PRO A 104 -15.47 3.53 5.50
N THR A 105 -14.33 4.12 5.86
CA THR A 105 -13.97 4.30 7.27
C THR A 105 -13.36 5.68 7.51
N ASN A 106 -13.41 6.11 8.77
CA ASN A 106 -12.96 7.42 9.20
C ASN A 106 -11.53 7.38 9.74
N PHE A 107 -10.80 8.49 9.56
CA PHE A 107 -9.41 8.65 10.00
C PHE A 107 -9.20 9.94 10.78
N LEU A 108 -8.15 9.96 11.59
CA LEU A 108 -7.77 11.10 12.45
C LEU A 108 -6.45 11.71 12.00
N ALA A 109 -6.32 13.04 11.96
CA ALA A 109 -5.03 13.69 11.72
C ALA A 109 -4.05 13.35 12.84
N ALA A 110 -2.84 12.91 12.47
CA ALA A 110 -1.81 12.58 13.44
C ALA A 110 -1.08 13.85 13.91
N ASP A 111 -0.97 14.03 15.23
CA ASP A 111 -0.03 15.01 15.84
C ASP A 111 1.43 14.52 15.85
N TYR A 112 1.68 13.35 15.28
CA TYR A 112 2.96 12.64 15.31
C TYR A 112 3.45 12.34 13.90
N ASP A 113 4.78 12.28 13.74
CA ASP A 113 5.40 11.92 12.47
C ASP A 113 5.75 10.43 12.41
N ARG A 114 5.32 9.77 11.33
CA ARG A 114 5.78 8.42 10.99
C ARG A 114 7.22 8.40 10.47
N ALA A 115 7.65 9.49 9.83
CA ALA A 115 8.98 9.64 9.28
C ALA A 115 9.35 11.13 9.19
N ALA A 116 10.62 11.47 9.39
CA ALA A 116 11.13 12.80 9.12
C ALA A 116 11.28 13.07 7.60
N HIS A 117 11.26 14.33 7.20
CA HIS A 117 11.31 14.77 5.79
C HIS A 117 12.47 14.18 4.96
N LYS A 118 13.64 14.03 5.59
CA LYS A 118 14.85 13.42 4.99
C LYS A 118 15.24 12.11 5.68
N GLY A 119 14.26 11.46 6.31
CA GLY A 119 14.45 10.25 7.09
C GLY A 119 14.45 8.98 6.23
N THR A 120 13.67 8.01 6.69
CA THR A 120 13.55 6.68 6.07
C THR A 120 12.18 6.45 5.43
N GLY A 121 11.35 7.49 5.28
CA GLY A 121 9.96 7.38 4.82
C GLY A 121 9.77 6.70 3.45
N GLN A 122 10.67 6.96 2.49
CA GLN A 122 10.67 6.30 1.18
C GLN A 122 11.13 4.83 1.19
N SER A 123 11.68 4.36 2.31
CA SER A 123 12.19 3.00 2.47
C SER A 123 11.24 2.18 3.33
N LYS A 124 10.99 0.92 2.96
CA LYS A 124 10.06 0.06 3.70
C LYS A 124 10.75 -0.61 4.89
N VAL A 125 11.08 0.18 5.91
CA VAL A 125 11.89 -0.25 7.06
C VAL A 125 11.08 -0.25 8.35
N GLY A 126 11.48 -1.09 9.32
CA GLY A 126 10.74 -1.28 10.57
C GLY A 126 10.60 -0.01 11.43
N GLY A 127 11.59 0.89 11.41
CA GLY A 127 11.57 2.12 12.20
C GLY A 127 10.37 3.02 11.92
N ASN A 128 9.96 3.16 10.66
CA ASN A 128 8.79 3.95 10.31
C ASN A 128 7.50 3.33 10.89
N TYR A 129 7.43 1.99 11.00
CA TYR A 129 6.29 1.31 11.60
C TYR A 129 6.29 1.43 13.13
N ALA A 130 7.47 1.38 13.75
CA ALA A 130 7.61 1.59 15.18
C ALA A 130 7.10 2.98 15.59
N ALA A 131 7.44 4.03 14.83
CA ALA A 131 6.95 5.39 15.06
C ALA A 131 5.42 5.51 14.92
N SER A 132 4.79 4.69 14.06
CA SER A 132 3.33 4.72 13.84
C SER A 132 2.48 4.03 14.91
N LEU A 133 3.07 3.23 15.81
CA LEU A 133 2.29 2.40 16.74
C LEU A 133 1.45 3.24 17.72
N LEU A 134 2.05 4.25 18.34
CA LEU A 134 1.37 5.11 19.30
C LEU A 134 0.24 5.96 18.66
N PRO A 135 0.48 6.74 17.59
CA PRO A 135 -0.59 7.51 16.96
C PRO A 135 -1.72 6.64 16.41
N GLY A 136 -1.41 5.46 15.85
CA GLY A 136 -2.43 4.50 15.43
C GLY A 136 -3.29 4.00 16.60
N ASP A 137 -2.69 3.67 17.75
CA ASP A 137 -3.42 3.28 18.97
C ASP A 137 -4.32 4.42 19.49
N ILE A 138 -3.85 5.66 19.46
CA ILE A 138 -4.65 6.85 19.83
C ILE A 138 -5.87 6.98 18.91
N ALA A 139 -5.68 6.85 17.59
CA ALA A 139 -6.77 6.92 16.62
C ALA A 139 -7.82 5.82 16.86
N HIS A 140 -7.38 4.57 17.06
CA HIS A 140 -8.26 3.44 17.36
C HIS A 140 -9.07 3.65 18.64
N LYS A 141 -8.43 4.13 19.72
CA LYS A 141 -9.12 4.43 20.99
C LYS A 141 -10.18 5.51 20.86
N ARG A 142 -10.05 6.39 19.85
CA ARG A 142 -11.02 7.43 19.50
C ARG A 142 -12.08 6.97 18.48
N GLY A 143 -12.06 5.70 18.06
CA GLY A 143 -13.05 5.14 17.13
C GLY A 143 -12.72 5.32 15.65
N PHE A 144 -11.51 5.79 15.30
CA PHE A 144 -11.03 5.88 13.92
C PHE A 144 -10.31 4.59 13.51
N SER A 145 -10.26 4.30 12.20
CA SER A 145 -9.59 3.09 11.69
C SER A 145 -8.06 3.19 11.68
N ASP A 146 -7.53 4.39 11.52
CA ASP A 146 -6.10 4.71 11.67
C ASP A 146 -5.97 6.25 11.69
N CYS A 147 -4.74 6.74 11.69
CA CYS A 147 -4.42 8.14 11.51
C CYS A 147 -3.95 8.47 10.08
N ILE A 148 -4.08 9.73 9.68
CA ILE A 148 -3.45 10.30 8.49
C ILE A 148 -2.26 11.13 8.96
N TYR A 149 -1.07 10.77 8.47
CA TYR A 149 0.16 11.50 8.69
C TYR A 149 0.23 12.70 7.76
N LEU A 150 0.72 13.81 8.32
CA LEU A 150 0.95 15.05 7.59
C LEU A 150 2.43 15.22 7.27
N ASP A 151 2.77 16.20 6.44
CA ASP A 151 4.15 16.51 6.13
C ASP A 151 4.90 16.90 7.42
N PRO A 152 6.09 16.33 7.69
CA PRO A 152 6.78 16.49 8.96
C PRO A 152 7.48 17.84 9.14
N ILE A 153 7.24 18.82 8.24
CA ILE A 153 7.82 20.16 8.32
C ILE A 153 6.77 21.14 8.86
N GLU A 154 5.63 21.23 8.18
CA GLU A 154 4.61 22.25 8.44
C GLU A 154 3.31 21.66 8.99
N HIS A 155 3.11 20.34 8.89
CA HIS A 155 1.87 19.66 9.29
C HIS A 155 0.64 20.25 8.57
N LYS A 156 0.77 20.53 7.28
CA LYS A 156 -0.30 21.15 6.45
C LYS A 156 -0.75 20.27 5.29
N LYS A 157 0.07 19.30 4.88
CA LYS A 157 -0.15 18.49 3.69
C LYS A 157 -0.28 17.02 4.05
N ILE A 158 -1.24 16.32 3.46
CA ILE A 158 -1.43 14.89 3.63
C ILE A 158 -0.23 14.13 3.05
N GLU A 159 0.28 13.15 3.79
CA GLU A 159 1.33 12.23 3.34
C GLU A 159 0.82 10.79 3.17
N GLU A 160 0.51 10.10 4.26
CA GLU A 160 0.12 8.69 4.27
C GLU A 160 -1.07 8.44 5.21
N VAL A 161 -1.87 7.42 4.89
CA VAL A 161 -2.99 6.97 5.71
C VAL A 161 -2.57 5.69 6.42
N GLY A 162 -2.16 5.80 7.68
CA GLY A 162 -1.61 4.68 8.43
C GLY A 162 -0.36 4.10 7.76
N SER A 163 -0.54 2.93 7.14
CA SER A 163 0.50 2.23 6.37
C SER A 163 0.21 2.12 4.86
N ALA A 164 -0.73 2.92 4.37
CA ALA A 164 -1.16 3.03 2.97
C ALA A 164 -0.95 4.47 2.45
N ASN A 165 -0.96 4.65 1.12
CA ASN A 165 -0.90 6.00 0.53
C ASN A 165 -2.30 6.58 0.36
N PHE A 166 -2.41 7.89 0.48
CA PHE A 166 -3.63 8.63 0.17
C PHE A 166 -3.81 8.80 -1.33
N PHE A 167 -5.05 8.82 -1.80
CA PHE A 167 -5.44 9.44 -3.06
C PHE A 167 -6.77 10.17 -2.89
N GLY A 168 -6.98 11.19 -3.72
CA GLY A 168 -8.23 11.93 -3.82
C GLY A 168 -8.72 11.94 -5.25
N ILE A 169 -10.04 12.01 -5.43
CA ILE A 169 -10.68 12.31 -6.71
C ILE A 169 -11.24 13.70 -6.58
N THR A 170 -10.80 14.63 -7.42
CA THR A 170 -11.30 16.00 -7.41
C THR A 170 -12.74 16.08 -7.94
N ARG A 171 -13.44 17.17 -7.66
CA ARG A 171 -14.82 17.37 -8.16
C ARG A 171 -14.94 17.43 -9.68
N ASP A 172 -13.87 17.81 -10.38
CA ASP A 172 -13.76 17.77 -11.85
C ASP A 172 -13.26 16.41 -12.39
N GLY A 173 -13.02 15.42 -11.51
CA GLY A 173 -12.78 14.03 -11.91
C GLY A 173 -11.30 13.66 -12.10
N LYS A 174 -10.37 14.46 -11.59
CA LYS A 174 -8.92 14.18 -11.61
C LYS A 174 -8.51 13.26 -10.46
N PHE A 175 -7.60 12.32 -10.72
CA PHE A 175 -6.96 11.53 -9.67
C PHE A 175 -5.73 12.28 -9.13
N VAL A 176 -5.72 12.62 -7.85
CA VAL A 176 -4.59 13.28 -7.19
C VAL A 176 -4.03 12.41 -6.05
N THR A 177 -2.72 12.47 -5.85
CA THR A 177 -2.05 11.77 -4.74
C THR A 177 -0.82 12.55 -4.26
N PRO A 178 -0.48 12.51 -2.96
CA PRO A 178 0.66 13.24 -2.43
C PRO A 178 1.98 12.94 -3.14
N LYS A 179 2.78 13.98 -3.38
CA LYS A 179 4.18 13.90 -3.82
C LYS A 179 5.12 14.43 -2.75
N SER A 180 5.76 13.53 -2.01
CA SER A 180 6.65 13.90 -0.91
C SER A 180 7.94 13.07 -0.87
N PRO A 181 9.06 13.63 -0.38
CA PRO A 181 10.27 12.87 -0.10
C PRO A 181 10.19 11.99 1.17
N SER A 182 9.09 12.04 1.93
CA SER A 182 8.87 11.23 3.15
C SER A 182 7.80 10.14 3.01
N ILE A 183 7.12 10.04 1.86
CA ILE A 183 6.10 8.99 1.62
C ILE A 183 6.68 7.72 1.01
N LEU A 184 6.09 6.56 1.32
CA LEU A 184 6.52 5.29 0.75
C LEU A 184 6.01 5.19 -0.71
N PRO A 185 6.88 4.95 -1.72
CA PRO A 185 6.44 4.69 -3.09
C PRO A 185 5.68 3.36 -3.19
N SER A 186 4.35 3.39 -3.01
CA SER A 186 3.51 2.20 -3.11
C SER A 186 3.33 1.74 -4.54
N VAL A 187 3.53 0.43 -4.74
CA VAL A 187 3.21 -0.25 -5.99
C VAL A 187 1.72 -0.12 -6.32
N THR A 188 0.85 -0.12 -5.31
CA THR A 188 -0.59 0.06 -5.51
C THR A 188 -0.90 1.48 -5.98
N LYS A 189 -0.31 2.52 -5.37
CA LYS A 189 -0.46 3.92 -5.80
C LYS A 189 -0.12 4.09 -7.28
N TYR A 190 1.06 3.62 -7.69
CA TYR A 190 1.51 3.73 -9.08
C TYR A 190 0.71 2.86 -10.05
N SER A 191 0.14 1.74 -9.59
CA SER A 191 -0.83 1.00 -10.39
C SER A 191 -2.15 1.76 -10.55
N LEU A 192 -2.65 2.44 -9.52
CA LEU A 192 -3.89 3.22 -9.62
C LEU A 192 -3.73 4.46 -10.50
N LEU A 193 -2.60 5.16 -10.41
CA LEU A 193 -2.26 6.25 -11.34
C LEU A 193 -2.33 5.76 -12.79
N TYR A 194 -1.67 4.64 -13.09
CA TYR A 194 -1.69 4.06 -14.43
C TYR A 194 -3.10 3.69 -14.89
N LEU A 195 -3.91 3.04 -14.04
CA LEU A 195 -5.26 2.62 -14.42
C LEU A 195 -6.23 3.80 -14.55
N ALA A 196 -6.10 4.81 -13.69
CA ALA A 196 -6.88 6.04 -13.80
C ALA A 196 -6.64 6.72 -15.16
N GLU A 197 -5.37 6.85 -15.56
CA GLU A 197 -5.00 7.47 -16.84
C GLU A 197 -5.43 6.61 -18.04
N HIS A 198 -4.98 5.35 -18.10
CA HIS A 198 -5.07 4.57 -19.33
C HIS A 198 -6.37 3.77 -19.47
N ASN A 199 -7.03 3.39 -18.37
CA ASN A 199 -8.23 2.55 -18.41
C ASN A 199 -9.50 3.38 -18.14
N LEU A 200 -9.41 4.44 -17.33
CA LEU A 200 -10.54 5.30 -16.99
C LEU A 200 -10.50 6.65 -17.71
N GLY A 201 -9.42 6.99 -18.41
CA GLY A 201 -9.29 8.24 -19.17
C GLY A 201 -9.27 9.50 -18.30
N MET A 202 -8.80 9.36 -17.05
CA MET A 202 -8.75 10.45 -16.08
C MET A 202 -7.43 11.20 -16.19
N GLU A 203 -7.45 12.51 -15.93
CA GLU A 203 -6.22 13.21 -15.60
C GLU A 203 -5.65 12.70 -14.27
N THR A 204 -4.33 12.60 -14.18
CA THR A 204 -3.64 12.15 -12.97
C THR A 204 -2.54 13.11 -12.56
N GLU A 205 -2.33 13.27 -11.26
CA GLU A 205 -1.29 14.17 -10.75
C GLU A 205 -0.73 13.70 -9.39
N GLU A 206 0.60 13.74 -9.29
CA GLU A 206 1.30 13.67 -8.02
C GLU A 206 1.58 15.11 -7.55
N THR A 207 0.86 15.58 -6.52
CA THR A 207 0.87 16.99 -6.06
C THR A 207 0.81 17.10 -4.54
N ASP A 208 0.85 18.31 -4.00
CA ASP A 208 0.57 18.59 -2.60
C ASP A 208 -0.96 18.55 -2.37
N VAL A 209 -1.40 17.88 -1.29
CA VAL A 209 -2.81 17.83 -0.88
C VAL A 209 -2.93 18.48 0.49
N TYR A 210 -3.48 19.69 0.56
CA TYR A 210 -3.56 20.46 1.80
C TYR A 210 -4.81 20.10 2.63
N ILE A 211 -4.65 20.04 3.95
CA ILE A 211 -5.72 19.69 4.90
C ILE A 211 -6.80 20.78 5.03
N ASP A 212 -6.50 22.02 4.65
CA ASP A 212 -7.42 23.17 4.65
C ASP A 212 -8.17 23.34 3.32
N GLN A 213 -7.94 22.45 2.35
CA GLN A 213 -8.53 22.53 1.02
C GLN A 213 -9.37 21.31 0.66
N LEU A 214 -9.74 20.43 1.60
CA LEU A 214 -10.35 19.12 1.31
C LEU A 214 -11.63 19.17 0.47
N ASP A 215 -12.40 20.27 0.52
CA ASP A 215 -13.66 20.45 -0.22
C ASP A 215 -13.55 20.30 -1.75
N HIS A 216 -12.36 20.46 -2.33
CA HIS A 216 -12.15 20.23 -3.76
C HIS A 216 -12.16 18.74 -4.15
N LEU A 217 -12.09 17.83 -3.18
CA LEU A 217 -12.15 16.39 -3.36
C LEU A 217 -13.59 15.88 -3.25
N ALA A 218 -14.06 15.17 -4.27
CA ALA A 218 -15.35 14.49 -4.28
C ALA A 218 -15.30 13.10 -3.63
N GLU A 219 -14.15 12.43 -3.70
CA GLU A 219 -13.91 11.13 -3.08
C GLU A 219 -12.47 11.08 -2.55
N ALA A 220 -12.21 10.27 -1.52
CA ALA A 220 -10.86 10.01 -1.05
C ALA A 220 -10.70 8.53 -0.67
N GLY A 221 -9.46 8.05 -0.70
CA GLY A 221 -9.15 6.67 -0.36
C GLY A 221 -7.71 6.46 0.08
N ALA A 222 -7.51 5.37 0.81
CA ALA A 222 -6.20 4.82 1.13
C ALA A 222 -5.92 3.63 0.20
N CYS A 223 -4.70 3.51 -0.31
CA CYS A 223 -4.30 2.43 -1.21
C CYS A 223 -3.00 1.74 -0.81
N GLY A 224 -2.97 0.42 -0.89
CA GLY A 224 -1.82 -0.39 -0.51
C GLY A 224 -2.05 -1.88 -0.70
N THR A 225 -0.99 -2.70 -0.63
CA THR A 225 -1.11 -4.15 -0.91
C THR A 225 -2.13 -4.87 -0.02
N ALA A 226 -2.23 -4.49 1.26
CA ALA A 226 -3.11 -5.15 2.22
C ALA A 226 -4.58 -4.82 1.93
N ALA A 227 -4.91 -3.53 1.90
CA ALA A 227 -6.25 -2.99 1.66
C ALA A 227 -6.73 -3.07 0.20
N VAL A 228 -5.80 -3.13 -0.76
CA VAL A 228 -6.05 -2.75 -2.15
C VAL A 228 -6.48 -1.28 -2.24
N ILE A 229 -7.74 -0.99 -1.93
CA ILE A 229 -8.30 0.35 -1.70
C ILE A 229 -9.21 0.28 -0.48
N SER A 230 -9.10 1.27 0.41
CA SER A 230 -10.06 1.56 1.47
C SER A 230 -10.64 2.95 1.25
N PRO A 231 -11.95 3.09 1.02
CA PRO A 231 -12.56 4.41 0.91
C PRO A 231 -12.45 5.17 2.23
N ILE A 232 -12.15 6.46 2.15
CA ILE A 232 -12.14 7.36 3.30
C ILE A 232 -13.54 8.00 3.37
N GLY A 233 -14.29 7.67 4.42
CA GLY A 233 -15.60 8.27 4.67
C GLY A 233 -15.42 9.71 5.11
N GLY A 234 -14.73 9.89 6.23
CA GLY A 234 -14.33 11.19 6.73
C GLY A 234 -12.95 11.26 7.35
N PHE A 235 -12.47 12.49 7.51
CA PHE A 235 -11.18 12.84 8.05
C PHE A 235 -11.35 13.92 9.12
N GLN A 236 -10.92 13.62 10.34
CA GLN A 236 -10.94 14.53 11.48
C GLN A 236 -9.64 15.33 11.55
N VAL A 237 -9.73 16.66 11.46
CA VAL A 237 -8.60 17.59 11.63
C VAL A 237 -8.96 18.58 12.74
N GLY A 238 -8.25 18.50 13.88
CA GLY A 238 -8.66 19.25 15.08
C GLY A 238 -10.09 18.89 15.47
N ASP A 239 -10.97 19.91 15.56
CA ASP A 239 -12.39 19.74 15.87
C ASP A 239 -13.28 19.58 14.63
N GLU A 240 -12.73 19.75 13.43
CA GLU A 240 -13.49 19.65 12.17
C GLU A 240 -13.50 18.22 11.63
N PHE A 241 -14.69 17.73 11.28
CA PHE A 241 -14.88 16.43 10.64
C PHE A 241 -15.34 16.62 9.19
N HIS A 242 -14.45 16.37 8.24
CA HIS A 242 -14.74 16.49 6.82
C HIS A 242 -15.19 15.14 6.25
N VAL A 243 -16.33 15.11 5.53
CA VAL A 243 -16.84 13.93 4.82
C VAL A 243 -16.66 14.14 3.32
N PHE A 244 -15.96 13.24 2.64
CA PHE A 244 -15.66 13.38 1.20
C PHE A 244 -16.88 13.05 0.32
N TYR A 245 -17.39 11.82 0.44
CA TYR A 245 -18.52 11.32 -0.35
C TYR A 245 -19.66 10.83 0.55
N SER A 246 -19.38 9.82 1.38
CA SER A 246 -20.32 9.22 2.33
C SER A 246 -19.54 8.41 3.37
N GLU A 247 -20.05 8.38 4.61
CA GLU A 247 -19.48 7.51 5.67
C GLU A 247 -19.88 6.04 5.50
N THR A 248 -20.87 5.73 4.66
CA THR A 248 -21.40 4.36 4.51
C THR A 248 -21.28 3.81 3.09
N GLU A 249 -21.20 4.68 2.08
CA GLU A 249 -21.16 4.28 0.66
C GLU A 249 -19.84 4.66 0.01
N VAL A 250 -19.30 3.76 -0.82
CA VAL A 250 -18.11 4.04 -1.62
C VAL A 250 -18.46 4.92 -2.82
N GLY A 251 -17.60 5.89 -3.12
CA GLY A 251 -17.73 6.71 -4.31
C GLY A 251 -17.59 5.91 -5.61
N PRO A 252 -18.28 6.31 -6.69
CA PRO A 252 -18.32 5.56 -7.94
C PRO A 252 -16.94 5.44 -8.62
N VAL A 253 -16.06 6.45 -8.53
CA VAL A 253 -14.73 6.39 -9.14
C VAL A 253 -13.82 5.45 -8.37
N THR A 254 -13.84 5.55 -7.04
CA THR A 254 -13.14 4.65 -6.12
C THR A 254 -13.53 3.19 -6.37
N LYS A 255 -14.83 2.92 -6.56
CA LYS A 255 -15.31 1.57 -6.91
C LYS A 255 -14.79 1.09 -8.26
N LYS A 256 -14.81 1.93 -9.30
CA LYS A 256 -14.27 1.57 -10.63
C LYS A 256 -12.79 1.22 -10.57
N LEU A 257 -11.99 2.02 -9.85
CA LEU A 257 -10.56 1.76 -9.65
C LEU A 257 -10.31 0.45 -8.92
N TYR A 258 -11.09 0.15 -7.88
CA TYR A 258 -11.02 -1.12 -7.16
C TYR A 258 -11.35 -2.31 -8.07
N ASP A 259 -12.46 -2.25 -8.79
CA ASP A 259 -12.93 -3.31 -9.68
C ASP A 259 -11.94 -3.57 -10.82
N GLU A 260 -11.27 -2.52 -11.32
CA GLU A 260 -10.23 -2.63 -12.35
C GLU A 260 -8.98 -3.34 -11.82
N LEU A 261 -8.43 -2.83 -10.70
CA LEU A 261 -7.20 -3.35 -10.12
C LEU A 261 -7.36 -4.79 -9.63
N THR A 262 -8.46 -5.09 -8.93
CA THR A 262 -8.72 -6.45 -8.42
C THR A 262 -9.02 -7.42 -9.56
N GLY A 263 -9.77 -6.99 -10.58
CA GLY A 263 -10.00 -7.79 -11.78
C GLY A 263 -8.70 -8.20 -12.46
N ILE A 264 -7.72 -7.30 -12.56
CA ILE A 264 -6.38 -7.62 -13.09
C ILE A 264 -5.65 -8.62 -12.17
N GLN A 265 -5.68 -8.40 -10.85
CA GLN A 265 -5.00 -9.25 -9.89
C GLN A 265 -5.50 -10.70 -9.92
N PHE A 266 -6.81 -10.89 -9.97
CA PHE A 266 -7.46 -12.21 -10.05
C PHE A 266 -7.52 -12.79 -11.46
N GLY A 267 -7.14 -12.02 -12.50
CA GLY A 267 -7.10 -12.47 -13.89
C GLY A 267 -8.46 -12.41 -14.61
N ASP A 268 -9.43 -11.67 -14.08
CA ASP A 268 -10.73 -11.41 -14.69
C ASP A 268 -10.70 -10.27 -15.71
N ARG A 269 -9.62 -9.49 -15.72
CA ARG A 269 -9.38 -8.38 -16.65
C ARG A 269 -7.98 -8.50 -17.27
N PRO A 270 -7.78 -8.01 -18.50
CA PRO A 270 -6.46 -7.99 -19.12
C PRO A 270 -5.51 -7.12 -18.30
N ALA A 271 -4.33 -7.65 -18.02
CA ALA A 271 -3.28 -6.91 -17.30
C ALA A 271 -2.44 -6.08 -18.28
N PRO A 272 -1.98 -4.89 -17.87
CA PRO A 272 -0.89 -4.21 -18.56
C PRO A 272 0.35 -5.11 -18.64
N GLU A 273 1.16 -4.89 -19.67
CA GLU A 273 2.35 -5.71 -19.91
C GLU A 273 3.28 -5.74 -18.69
N GLY A 274 3.79 -6.94 -18.37
CA GLY A 274 4.71 -7.16 -17.27
C GLY A 274 4.10 -7.11 -15.86
N TRP A 275 2.80 -6.80 -15.70
CA TRP A 275 2.21 -6.68 -14.36
C TRP A 275 1.97 -8.02 -13.67
N ILE A 276 1.73 -9.08 -14.42
CA ILE A 276 1.39 -10.39 -13.89
C ILE A 276 2.52 -11.37 -14.20
N VAL A 277 3.06 -11.97 -13.14
CA VAL A 277 3.98 -13.11 -13.24
C VAL A 277 3.21 -14.36 -12.83
N LYS A 278 3.08 -15.31 -13.76
CA LYS A 278 2.47 -16.61 -13.45
C LYS A 278 3.42 -17.45 -12.59
N VAL A 279 2.85 -18.15 -11.62
CA VAL A 279 3.56 -19.17 -10.85
C VAL A 279 3.32 -20.51 -11.53
N PRO A 280 4.36 -21.20 -12.03
CA PRO A 280 4.21 -22.56 -12.52
C PRO A 280 3.82 -23.45 -11.34
N LEU A 281 2.71 -24.16 -11.47
CA LEU A 281 2.27 -25.17 -10.51
C LEU A 281 2.47 -26.54 -11.16
N ASP A 282 2.78 -27.54 -10.34
CA ASP A 282 2.93 -28.94 -10.78
C ASP A 282 1.57 -29.59 -11.07
#